data_AF-A0A161HSB6-F1
#
_entry.id   AF-A0A161HSB6-F1
#
_cell.length_a   1.000
_cell.length_b   1.000
_cell.length_c   1.000
_cell.angle_alpha   90.00
_cell.angle_beta   90.00
_cell.angle_gamma   90.00
#
_symmetry.space_group_name_H-M   'P 1'
#
loop_
_entity.id
_entity.type
_entity.pdbx_description
1 polymer ?
#
loop_
_entity_poly.entity_id
_entity_poly.type
_entity_poly.pdbx_seq_one_letter_code
_entity_poly.pdbx_strand_id
1 'polypeptide(L)'
;MRRVTLMVAVMSSLGLVGCATSTDPREGGLLGGIQGMSTGAYDQRVQEREDRLEQLRQTQRELQTEREDLEARKARQGREVALERERLAALDRDVTGLSRQVDGLSARHGEDDQRVQALQTRLDDLQGRMKSQQSALDALEGTGLGDTETDLRRRQLEEQRNALREEFDLLMELSLDLAR
;
A
#
# COMPACT_ATOMS: atom_id res chain seq x y z
N MET A 1 -79.75 28.95 -36.02
CA MET A 1 -79.17 30.08 -36.80
C MET A 1 -79.76 31.38 -36.30
N ARG A 2 -78.89 32.39 -36.16
CA ARG A 2 -79.19 33.85 -36.07
C ARG A 2 -79.89 34.31 -34.78
N ARG A 3 -79.62 35.45 -34.15
CA ARG A 3 -78.79 36.67 -34.30
C ARG A 3 -79.39 37.56 -33.18
N VAL A 4 -78.72 38.42 -32.41
CA VAL A 4 -77.97 39.62 -32.78
C VAL A 4 -77.73 40.40 -31.47
N THR A 5 -76.59 41.07 -31.46
CA THR A 5 -76.03 42.01 -30.49
C THR A 5 -76.82 43.34 -30.41
N LEU A 6 -76.34 44.30 -29.59
CA LEU A 6 -76.75 45.72 -29.43
C LEU A 6 -78.00 45.96 -28.54
N MET A 7 -78.11 46.95 -27.64
CA MET A 7 -77.31 48.14 -27.34
C MET A 7 -77.87 48.83 -26.07
N VAL A 8 -77.00 49.13 -25.09
CA VAL A 8 -76.85 50.44 -24.41
C VAL A 8 -77.85 50.97 -23.35
N ALA A 9 -77.20 51.51 -22.30
CA ALA A 9 -77.57 52.58 -21.37
C ALA A 9 -78.43 52.28 -20.13
N VAL A 10 -77.78 52.11 -18.98
CA VAL A 10 -77.97 53.02 -17.83
C VAL A 10 -76.60 53.29 -17.18
N MET A 11 -76.27 54.58 -17.13
CA MET A 11 -75.08 55.21 -16.60
C MET A 11 -75.48 55.94 -15.29
N SER A 12 -74.55 55.99 -14.31
CA SER A 12 -74.63 56.68 -13.00
C SER A 12 -75.17 55.79 -11.87
N SER A 13 -74.50 55.56 -10.73
CA SER A 13 -73.62 56.46 -9.97
C SER A 13 -72.99 55.74 -8.75
N LEU A 14 -71.75 56.15 -8.39
CA LEU A 14 -71.13 56.20 -7.05
C LEU A 14 -70.98 54.85 -6.29
N GLY A 15 -69.79 54.27 -6.12
CA GLY A 15 -68.62 54.76 -5.38
C GLY A 15 -68.26 53.64 -4.39
N LEU A 16 -67.20 52.87 -4.61
CA LEU A 16 -65.87 53.10 -4.07
C LEU A 16 -64.89 52.28 -4.93
N VAL A 17 -64.15 52.96 -5.79
CA VAL A 17 -62.88 52.44 -6.29
C VAL A 17 -62.00 52.36 -5.05
N GLY A 18 -61.79 51.15 -4.54
CA GLY A 18 -60.69 50.90 -3.62
C GLY A 18 -59.42 51.28 -4.37
N CYS A 19 -58.91 52.49 -4.13
CA CYS A 19 -57.55 52.82 -4.48
C CYS A 19 -56.70 51.68 -3.93
N ALA A 20 -55.93 51.03 -4.80
CA ALA A 20 -54.85 50.16 -4.38
C ALA A 20 -53.92 51.03 -3.52
N THR A 21 -54.18 51.05 -2.21
CA THR A 21 -53.29 51.71 -1.26
C THR A 21 -52.09 50.79 -1.22
N SER A 22 -51.04 51.17 -1.93
CA SER A 22 -49.73 50.62 -1.62
C SER A 22 -49.45 51.07 -0.19
N THR A 23 -49.40 50.12 0.74
CA THR A 23 -48.99 50.37 2.11
C THR A 23 -47.49 50.62 2.21
N ASP A 24 -46.78 50.74 1.08
CA ASP A 24 -45.41 51.18 1.01
C ASP A 24 -45.31 52.70 1.27
N PRO A 25 -44.77 53.11 2.44
CA PRO A 25 -44.63 54.52 2.80
C PRO A 25 -43.65 55.27 1.90
N ARG A 26 -42.88 54.56 1.06
CA ARG A 26 -41.94 55.13 0.09
C ARG A 26 -42.61 55.48 -1.24
N GLU A 27 -43.70 54.79 -1.59
CA GLU A 27 -44.46 55.03 -2.84
C GLU A 27 -45.53 56.12 -2.66
N GLY A 28 -46.00 56.35 -1.43
CA GLY A 28 -47.09 57.30 -1.12
C GLY A 28 -46.67 58.74 -0.76
N GLY A 29 -45.40 59.11 -0.88
CA GLY A 29 -44.90 60.44 -0.49
C GLY A 29 -45.17 60.77 0.99
N LEU A 30 -45.40 62.06 1.32
CA LEU A 30 -45.55 62.54 2.71
C LEU A 30 -46.79 61.96 3.42
N LEU A 31 -47.87 61.69 2.67
CA LEU A 31 -49.10 61.07 3.21
C LEU A 31 -48.92 59.55 3.43
N GLY A 32 -48.18 58.86 2.56
CA GLY A 32 -47.77 57.47 2.76
C GLY A 32 -46.85 57.28 3.96
N GLY A 33 -45.97 58.25 4.22
CA GLY A 33 -45.15 58.32 5.44
C GLY A 33 -45.99 58.38 6.72
N ILE A 34 -47.01 59.26 6.77
CA ILE A 34 -47.89 59.43 7.94
C ILE A 34 -48.81 58.22 8.13
N GLN A 35 -49.37 57.65 7.06
CA GLN A 35 -50.12 56.40 7.14
C GLN A 35 -49.23 55.22 7.57
N GLY A 36 -47.99 55.16 7.08
CA GLY A 36 -47.01 54.16 7.50
C GLY A 36 -46.64 54.24 8.99
N MET A 37 -46.69 55.44 9.58
CA MET A 37 -46.54 55.64 11.03
C MET A 37 -47.80 55.28 11.80
N SER A 38 -49.01 55.60 11.30
CA SER A 38 -50.27 55.25 11.98
C SER A 38 -50.64 53.77 11.88
N THR A 39 -50.12 53.05 10.87
CA THR A 39 -50.40 51.63 10.60
C THR A 39 -49.32 50.68 11.13
N GLY A 40 -48.18 51.19 11.61
CA GLY A 40 -47.06 50.37 12.12
C GLY A 40 -46.19 49.70 11.04
N ALA A 41 -46.40 50.03 9.76
CA ALA A 41 -45.67 49.41 8.65
C ALA A 41 -44.16 49.71 8.66
N TYR A 42 -43.73 50.82 9.29
CA TYR A 42 -42.30 51.10 9.50
C TYR A 42 -41.67 50.16 10.53
N ASP A 43 -42.33 49.98 11.67
CA ASP A 43 -41.85 49.13 12.75
C ASP A 43 -41.73 47.67 12.29
N GLN A 44 -42.70 47.19 11.50
CA GLN A 44 -42.64 45.84 10.91
C GLN A 44 -41.39 45.61 10.05
N ARG A 45 -40.98 46.59 9.23
CA ARG A 45 -39.76 46.46 8.42
C ARG A 45 -38.48 46.58 9.21
N VAL A 46 -38.49 47.37 10.28
CA VAL A 46 -37.36 47.46 11.21
C VAL A 46 -37.19 46.10 11.88
N GLN A 47 -38.27 45.55 12.43
CA GLN A 47 -38.30 44.21 13.02
C GLN A 47 -37.82 43.14 12.03
N GLU A 48 -38.34 43.12 10.80
CA GLU A 48 -37.95 42.13 9.79
C GLU A 48 -36.46 42.22 9.42
N ARG A 49 -35.88 43.43 9.41
CA ARG A 49 -34.44 43.63 9.18
C ARG A 49 -33.61 43.22 10.39
N GLU A 50 -34.08 43.50 11.60
CA GLU A 50 -33.43 43.08 12.84
C GLU A 50 -33.41 41.55 12.96
N ASP A 51 -34.56 40.90 12.72
CA ASP A 51 -34.69 39.44 12.68
C ASP A 51 -33.76 38.84 11.62
N ARG A 52 -33.70 39.43 10.42
CA ARG A 52 -32.79 38.98 9.35
C ARG A 52 -31.32 39.16 9.72
N LEU A 53 -30.97 40.27 10.37
CA LEU A 53 -29.60 40.53 10.83
C LEU A 53 -29.20 39.53 11.93
N GLU A 54 -30.12 39.20 12.83
CA GLU A 54 -29.90 38.19 13.86
C GLU A 54 -29.69 36.80 13.24
N GLN A 55 -30.53 36.40 12.29
CA GLN A 55 -30.34 35.16 11.53
C GLN A 55 -28.98 35.11 10.83
N LEU A 56 -28.59 36.18 10.12
CA LEU A 56 -27.29 36.23 9.46
C LEU A 56 -26.12 36.12 10.44
N ARG A 57 -26.20 36.78 11.60
CA ARG A 57 -25.19 36.66 12.66
C ARG A 57 -25.13 35.25 13.23
N GLN A 58 -26.27 34.58 13.36
CA GLN A 58 -26.32 33.20 13.81
C GLN A 58 -25.67 32.26 12.79
N THR A 59 -26.04 32.36 11.51
CA THR A 59 -25.40 31.60 10.43
C THR A 59 -23.90 31.86 10.35
N GLN A 60 -23.45 33.10 10.56
CA GLN A 60 -22.02 33.42 10.58
C GLN A 60 -21.28 32.69 11.71
N ARG A 61 -21.89 32.59 12.91
CA ARG A 61 -21.31 31.85 14.04
C ARG A 61 -21.27 30.34 13.78
N GLU A 62 -22.33 29.80 13.18
CA GLU A 62 -22.41 28.38 12.81
C GLU A 62 -21.33 28.02 11.78
N LEU A 63 -21.22 28.80 10.70
CA LEU A 63 -20.21 28.59 9.66
C LEU A 63 -18.78 28.77 10.20
N GLN A 64 -18.56 29.70 11.12
CA GLN A 64 -17.26 29.86 11.76
C GLN A 64 -16.88 28.61 12.57
N THR A 65 -17.83 28.07 13.33
CA THR A 65 -17.64 26.84 14.11
C THR A 65 -17.39 25.63 13.20
N GLU A 66 -18.16 25.51 12.12
CA GLU A 66 -17.99 24.43 11.14
C GLU A 66 -16.63 24.51 10.46
N ARG A 67 -16.18 25.71 10.09
CA ARG A 67 -14.85 25.94 9.51
C ARG A 67 -13.75 25.51 10.47
N GLU A 68 -13.86 25.85 11.75
CA GLU A 68 -12.88 25.46 12.77
C GLU A 68 -12.83 23.93 12.95
N ASP A 69 -13.97 23.24 12.98
CA ASP A 69 -14.00 21.77 13.03
C ASP A 69 -13.40 21.14 11.78
N LEU A 70 -13.72 21.66 10.58
CA LEU A 70 -13.16 21.17 9.32
C LEU A 70 -11.64 21.34 9.25
N GLU A 71 -11.11 22.49 9.68
CA GLU A 71 -9.66 22.70 9.74
C GLU A 71 -8.99 21.74 10.75
N ALA A 72 -9.63 21.50 11.90
CA ALA A 72 -9.14 20.54 12.88
C ALA A 72 -9.15 19.09 12.33
N ARG A 73 -10.20 18.70 11.60
CA ARG A 73 -10.29 17.39 10.91
C ARG A 73 -9.21 17.25 9.85
N LYS A 74 -9.05 18.27 9.00
CA LYS A 74 -8.01 18.30 7.95
C LYS A 74 -6.61 18.16 8.56
N ALA A 75 -6.34 18.85 9.66
CA ALA A 75 -5.06 18.73 10.36
C ALA A 75 -4.83 17.33 10.95
N ARG A 76 -5.88 16.69 11.52
CA ARG A 76 -5.81 15.29 11.99
C ARG A 76 -5.52 14.32 10.85
N GLN A 77 -6.31 14.39 9.77
CA GLN A 77 -6.12 13.55 8.58
C GLN A 77 -4.73 13.75 7.96
N GLY A 78 -4.23 14.98 7.91
CA GLY A 78 -2.87 15.27 7.43
C GLY A 78 -1.79 14.55 8.24
N ARG A 79 -1.94 14.45 9.57
CA ARG A 79 -1.02 13.71 10.43
C ARG A 79 -1.13 12.20 10.23
N GLU A 80 -2.35 11.67 10.09
CA GLU A 80 -2.57 10.24 9.82
C GLU A 80 -1.93 9.83 8.49
N VAL A 81 -2.13 10.62 7.42
CA VAL A 81 -1.50 10.36 6.11
C VAL A 81 0.03 10.42 6.20
N ALA A 82 0.59 11.36 6.97
CA ALA A 82 2.05 11.43 7.17
C ALA A 82 2.58 10.16 7.86
N LEU A 83 1.92 9.71 8.94
CA LEU A 83 2.28 8.50 9.66
C LEU A 83 2.19 7.25 8.77
N GLU A 84 1.14 7.12 7.97
CA GLU A 84 1.00 5.99 7.04
C GLU A 84 2.07 6.00 5.95
N ARG A 85 2.47 7.17 5.45
CA ARG A 85 3.59 7.29 4.50
C ARG A 85 4.91 6.85 5.12
N GLU A 86 5.16 7.20 6.39
CA GLU A 86 6.35 6.74 7.11
C GLU A 86 6.35 5.21 7.31
N ARG A 87 5.19 4.62 7.64
CA ARG A 87 5.02 3.16 7.75
C ARG A 87 5.29 2.46 6.42
N LEU A 88 4.74 2.97 5.33
CA LEU A 88 4.99 2.42 3.99
C LEU A 88 6.47 2.49 3.62
N ALA A 89 7.15 3.60 3.92
CA ALA A 89 8.59 3.74 3.66
C ALA A 89 9.45 2.84 4.55
N ALA A 90 9.00 2.48 5.75
CA ALA A 90 9.65 1.45 6.57
C ALA A 90 9.47 0.06 5.96
N LEU A 91 8.22 -0.29 5.59
CA LEU A 91 7.92 -1.59 4.99
C LEU A 91 8.66 -1.82 3.67
N ASP A 92 8.78 -0.80 2.83
CA ASP A 92 9.54 -0.88 1.57
C ASP A 92 11.03 -1.20 1.80
N ARG A 93 11.63 -0.57 2.83
CA ARG A 93 13.01 -0.87 3.24
C ARG A 93 13.15 -2.30 3.75
N ASP A 94 12.18 -2.77 4.53
CA ASP A 94 12.17 -4.13 5.04
C ASP A 94 12.06 -5.15 3.89
N VAL A 95 11.11 -4.96 2.96
CA VAL A 95 10.96 -5.82 1.78
C VAL A 95 12.24 -5.85 0.95
N THR A 96 12.85 -4.69 0.71
CA THR A 96 14.13 -4.62 -0.02
C THR A 96 15.25 -5.34 0.74
N GLY A 97 15.29 -5.21 2.07
CA GLY A 97 16.24 -5.91 2.92
C GLY A 97 16.06 -7.43 2.88
N LEU A 98 14.82 -7.91 2.98
CA LEU A 98 14.48 -9.33 2.89
C LEU A 98 14.79 -9.89 1.50
N SER A 99 14.50 -9.16 0.42
CA SER A 99 14.83 -9.58 -0.95
C SER A 99 16.34 -9.83 -1.08
N ARG A 100 17.18 -8.90 -0.60
CA ARG A 100 18.64 -9.08 -0.63
C ARG A 100 19.11 -10.27 0.19
N GLN A 101 18.45 -10.54 1.32
CA GLN A 101 18.76 -11.73 2.12
C GLN A 101 18.40 -13.01 1.36
N VAL A 102 17.25 -13.06 0.71
CA VAL A 102 16.83 -14.20 -0.13
C VAL A 102 17.80 -14.39 -1.30
N ASP A 103 18.21 -13.32 -1.97
CA ASP A 103 19.19 -13.39 -3.07
C ASP A 103 20.54 -13.93 -2.56
N GLY A 104 20.99 -13.43 -1.40
CA GLY A 104 22.23 -13.90 -0.77
C GLY A 104 22.18 -15.35 -0.32
N LEU A 105 21.04 -15.81 0.22
CA LEU A 105 20.83 -17.22 0.58
C LEU A 105 20.76 -18.11 -0.65
N SER A 106 20.09 -17.67 -1.72
CA SER A 106 19.99 -18.40 -2.98
C SER A 106 21.35 -18.57 -3.65
N ALA A 107 22.18 -17.52 -3.63
CA ALA A 107 23.55 -17.58 -4.15
C ALA A 107 24.42 -18.59 -3.37
N ARG A 108 24.38 -18.54 -2.03
CA ARG A 108 25.08 -19.50 -1.17
C ARG A 108 24.63 -20.93 -1.41
N HIS A 109 23.32 -21.14 -1.56
CA HIS A 109 22.79 -22.47 -1.86
C HIS A 109 23.31 -23.01 -3.19
N GLY A 110 23.38 -22.15 -4.23
CA GLY A 110 23.98 -22.53 -5.51
C GLY A 110 25.49 -22.83 -5.42
N GLU A 111 26.24 -22.10 -4.60
CA GLU A 111 27.65 -22.41 -4.33
C GLU A 111 27.82 -23.75 -3.59
N ASP A 112 26.96 -24.03 -2.61
CA ASP A 112 26.98 -25.28 -1.87
C ASP A 112 26.61 -26.47 -2.76
N ASP A 113 25.63 -26.33 -3.66
CA ASP A 113 25.29 -27.35 -4.67
C ASP A 113 26.49 -27.67 -5.58
N GLN A 114 27.23 -26.66 -6.02
CA GLN A 114 28.46 -26.85 -6.81
C GLN A 114 29.55 -27.59 -6.01
N ARG A 115 29.70 -27.26 -4.71
CA ARG A 115 30.66 -27.93 -3.83
C ARG A 115 30.28 -29.41 -3.63
N VAL A 116 29.00 -29.71 -3.45
CA VAL A 116 28.50 -31.09 -3.36
C VAL A 116 28.78 -31.86 -4.65
N GLN A 117 28.52 -31.29 -5.83
CA GLN A 117 28.83 -31.94 -7.11
C GLN A 117 30.34 -32.21 -7.28
N ALA A 118 31.18 -31.25 -6.87
CA ALA A 118 32.63 -31.43 -6.91
C ALA A 118 33.09 -32.54 -5.96
N LEU A 119 32.50 -32.65 -4.76
CA LEU A 119 32.77 -33.73 -3.81
C LEU A 119 32.33 -35.09 -4.37
N GLN A 120 31.14 -35.18 -4.96
CA GLN A 120 30.66 -36.40 -5.61
C GLN A 120 31.61 -36.88 -6.72
N THR A 121 32.04 -35.96 -7.60
CA THR A 121 32.99 -36.27 -8.67
C THR A 121 34.33 -36.79 -8.12
N ARG A 122 34.81 -36.22 -7.01
CA ARG A 122 36.03 -36.70 -6.33
C ARG A 122 35.85 -38.08 -5.72
N LEU A 123 34.70 -38.34 -5.10
CA LEU A 123 34.38 -39.66 -4.56
C LEU A 123 34.36 -40.72 -5.66
N ASP A 124 33.77 -40.43 -6.81
CA ASP A 124 33.75 -41.34 -7.96
C ASP A 124 35.15 -41.62 -8.51
N ASP A 125 36.00 -40.59 -8.63
CA ASP A 125 37.41 -40.74 -9.07
C ASP A 125 38.23 -41.59 -8.08
N LEU A 126 38.13 -41.29 -6.77
CA LEU A 126 38.81 -42.06 -5.73
C LEU A 126 38.37 -43.52 -5.74
N GLN A 127 37.07 -43.78 -5.86
CA GLN A 127 36.54 -45.14 -5.95
C GLN A 127 37.05 -45.86 -7.21
N GLY A 128 37.17 -45.16 -8.34
CA GLY A 128 37.76 -45.69 -9.57
C GLY A 128 39.22 -46.08 -9.40
N ARG A 129 40.04 -45.21 -8.77
CA ARG A 129 41.45 -45.47 -8.49
C ARG A 129 41.63 -46.67 -7.56
N MET A 130 40.83 -46.76 -6.50
CA MET A 130 40.84 -47.90 -5.59
C MET A 130 40.54 -49.21 -6.31
N LYS A 131 39.53 -49.24 -7.19
CA LYS A 131 39.21 -50.43 -8.00
C LYS A 131 40.36 -50.81 -8.93
N SER A 132 40.97 -49.85 -9.61
CA SER A 132 42.11 -50.11 -10.50
C SER A 132 43.33 -50.64 -9.73
N GLN A 133 43.62 -50.09 -8.55
CA GLN A 133 44.69 -50.58 -7.69
C GLN A 133 44.40 -51.98 -7.15
N GLN A 134 43.16 -52.27 -6.76
CA GLN A 134 42.77 -53.61 -6.33
C GLN A 134 43.00 -54.62 -7.47
N SER A 135 42.58 -54.32 -8.69
CA SER A 135 42.83 -55.20 -9.84
C SER A 135 44.32 -55.37 -10.15
N ALA A 136 45.15 -54.32 -9.94
CA ALA A 136 46.59 -54.42 -10.09
C ALA A 136 47.23 -55.32 -9.03
N LEU A 137 46.78 -55.22 -7.77
CA LEU A 137 47.19 -56.10 -6.67
C LEU A 137 46.77 -57.55 -6.93
N ASP A 138 45.53 -57.79 -7.35
CA ASP A 138 45.01 -59.13 -7.67
C ASP A 138 45.83 -59.78 -8.81
N ALA A 139 46.20 -58.99 -9.83
CA ALA A 139 47.06 -59.46 -10.92
C ALA A 139 48.47 -59.82 -10.44
N LEU A 140 49.05 -59.01 -9.53
CA LEU A 140 50.34 -59.30 -8.90
C LEU A 140 50.29 -60.56 -8.02
N GLU A 141 49.18 -60.83 -7.34
CA GLU A 141 48.98 -62.03 -6.54
C GLU A 141 48.81 -63.28 -7.42
N GLY A 142 48.08 -63.16 -8.53
CA GLY A 142 47.85 -64.26 -9.49
C GLY A 142 49.08 -64.70 -10.30
N THR A 143 50.14 -63.89 -10.37
CA THR A 143 51.37 -64.24 -11.12
C THR A 143 52.28 -65.24 -10.42
N GLY A 144 52.05 -65.56 -9.14
CA GLY A 144 52.64 -66.71 -8.44
C GLY A 144 54.17 -66.75 -8.28
N LEU A 145 54.90 -65.73 -8.74
CA LEU A 145 56.35 -65.62 -8.66
C LEU A 145 56.71 -64.41 -7.78
N GLY A 146 57.02 -64.69 -6.52
CA GLY A 146 57.49 -63.72 -5.54
C GLY A 146 58.96 -63.38 -5.76
N ASP A 147 59.22 -62.44 -6.67
CA ASP A 147 60.52 -61.77 -6.76
C ASP A 147 60.49 -60.52 -5.86
N THR A 148 61.66 -60.10 -5.39
CA THR A 148 61.84 -58.93 -4.53
C THR A 148 61.26 -57.64 -5.13
N GLU A 149 61.27 -57.49 -6.45
CA GLU A 149 60.69 -56.35 -7.17
C GLU A 149 59.16 -56.36 -7.15
N THR A 150 58.52 -57.54 -7.32
CA THR A 150 57.05 -57.65 -7.26
C THR A 150 56.53 -57.45 -5.84
N ASP A 151 57.28 -57.87 -4.82
CA ASP A 151 56.98 -57.63 -3.41
C ASP A 151 57.11 -56.15 -2.99
N LEU A 152 58.08 -55.42 -3.55
CA LEU A 152 58.21 -53.98 -3.35
C LEU A 152 57.06 -53.22 -4.02
N ARG A 153 56.71 -53.59 -5.25
CA ARG A 153 55.59 -53.00 -6.00
C ARG A 153 54.25 -53.24 -5.30
N ARG A 154 54.03 -54.43 -4.75
CA ARG A 154 52.84 -54.78 -3.96
C ARG A 154 52.71 -53.89 -2.72
N ARG A 155 53.78 -53.78 -1.92
CA ARG A 155 53.79 -52.92 -0.73
C ARG A 155 53.50 -51.45 -1.05
N GLN A 156 54.10 -50.92 -2.12
CA GLN A 156 53.81 -49.56 -2.57
C GLN A 156 52.34 -49.35 -2.95
N LEU A 157 51.72 -50.32 -3.65
CA LEU A 157 50.31 -50.24 -4.03
C LEU A 157 49.38 -50.37 -2.82
N GLU A 158 49.72 -51.20 -1.84
CA GLU A 158 48.98 -51.33 -0.58
C GLU A 158 49.03 -50.04 0.24
N GLU A 159 50.20 -49.40 0.34
CA GLU A 159 50.37 -48.09 0.98
C GLU A 159 49.54 -47.01 0.28
N GLN A 160 49.61 -46.95 -1.06
CA GLN A 160 48.81 -46.00 -1.84
C GLN A 160 47.31 -46.22 -1.68
N ARG A 161 46.85 -47.48 -1.66
CA ARG A 161 45.45 -47.82 -1.43
C ARG A 161 44.99 -47.40 -0.04
N ASN A 162 45.82 -47.62 0.98
CA ASN A 162 45.50 -47.24 2.35
C ASN A 162 45.40 -45.71 2.48
N ALA A 163 46.32 -44.96 1.87
CA ALA A 163 46.25 -43.50 1.82
C ALA A 163 44.97 -43.00 1.12
N LEU A 164 44.60 -43.59 -0.01
CA LEU A 164 43.34 -43.26 -0.72
C LEU A 164 42.10 -43.56 0.12
N ARG A 165 42.14 -44.63 0.93
CA ARG A 165 41.06 -45.01 1.83
C ARG A 165 40.89 -43.99 2.97
N GLU A 166 41.99 -43.54 3.55
CA GLU A 166 41.97 -42.48 4.57
C GLU A 166 41.42 -41.17 4.00
N GLU A 167 41.83 -40.78 2.78
CA GLU A 167 41.27 -39.60 2.10
C GLU A 167 39.76 -39.73 1.85
N PHE A 168 39.29 -40.91 1.45
CA PHE A 168 37.86 -41.17 1.25
C PHE A 168 37.07 -41.05 2.56
N ASP A 169 37.57 -41.65 3.64
CA ASP A 169 36.91 -41.62 4.95
C ASP A 169 36.83 -40.18 5.51
N LEU A 170 37.90 -39.39 5.35
CA LEU A 170 37.94 -37.96 5.70
C LEU A 170 36.92 -37.13 4.91
N LEU A 171 36.79 -37.38 3.61
CA LEU A 171 35.81 -36.68 2.77
C LEU A 171 34.37 -37.04 3.15
N MET A 172 34.11 -38.30 3.51
CA MET A 172 32.82 -38.74 3.99
C MET A 172 32.45 -38.08 5.33
N GLU A 173 33.39 -37.98 6.27
CA GLU A 173 33.18 -37.28 7.54
C GLU A 173 32.86 -35.79 7.32
N LEU A 174 33.64 -35.11 6.48
CA LEU A 174 33.40 -33.70 6.13
C LEU A 174 32.01 -33.49 5.48
N SER A 175 31.56 -34.43 4.64
CA SER A 175 30.25 -34.36 3.99
C SER A 175 29.08 -34.52 4.99
N LEU A 176 29.25 -35.31 6.04
CA LEU A 176 28.25 -35.51 7.09
C LEU A 176 28.14 -34.30 8.02
N ASP A 177 29.25 -33.63 8.30
CA ASP A 177 29.27 -32.40 9.09
C ASP A 177 28.69 -31.20 8.34
N LEU A 178 28.87 -31.13 7.01
CA LEU A 178 28.23 -30.09 6.17
C LEU A 178 26.72 -30.28 6.00
N ALA A 179 26.19 -31.47 6.27
CA ALA A 179 24.77 -31.79 6.15
C ALA A 179 23.95 -31.57 7.44
N ARG A 180 24.61 -31.21 8.55
CA ARG A 180 23.98 -30.89 9.85
C ARG A 180 23.76 -29.40 10.03
#